data_AF-A0A164BAQ1-F1
#
_entry.id   AF-A0A164BAQ1-F1
#
_cell.length_a   1.000
_cell.length_b   1.000
_cell.length_c   1.000
_cell.angle_alpha   90.00
_cell.angle_beta   90.00
_cell.angle_gamma   90.00
#
_symmetry.space_group_name_H-M   'P 1'
#
loop_
_entity.id
_entity.type
_entity.pdbx_description
1 polymer ?
#
loop_
_entity_poly.entity_id
_entity_poly.type
_entity_poly.pdbx_seq_one_letter_code
_entity_poly.pdbx_strand_id
1 'polypeptide(L)'
;MSFDPRSLERLRQLGRQLPEPIPAPEAETQRSAKTSRPRHRVETEQDPKALFHELMQVSQDGTVPEHLMARLRDAEERVDSERRQTLNAPSPLTQDSLASQTAVPARSTGKGKNTRPQRRDVVPGSEEESLYVAFGQMFLEEQDDETE
;
A
#
# COMPACT_ATOMS: atom_id res chain seq x y z
N MET A 1 -18.53 10.57 -56.73
CA MET A 1 -19.84 10.78 -56.10
C MET A 1 -19.99 12.27 -55.84
N SER A 2 -20.90 12.96 -56.53
CA SER A 2 -21.16 14.39 -56.38
C SER A 2 -22.31 14.62 -55.40
N PHE A 3 -22.20 15.65 -54.56
CA PHE A 3 -23.28 16.06 -53.66
C PHE A 3 -24.27 16.96 -54.40
N ASP A 4 -25.57 16.68 -54.26
CA ASP A 4 -26.66 17.50 -54.79
C ASP A 4 -26.68 18.86 -54.05
N PRO A 5 -26.80 20.02 -54.74
CA PRO A 5 -26.90 21.34 -54.11
C PRO A 5 -27.94 21.42 -52.98
N ARG A 6 -29.07 20.68 -53.08
CA ARG A 6 -30.08 20.61 -52.01
C ARG A 6 -29.58 19.91 -50.75
N SER A 7 -28.70 18.92 -50.89
CA SER A 7 -28.11 18.20 -49.75
C SER A 7 -27.14 19.10 -48.96
N LEU A 8 -26.41 19.98 -49.65
CA LEU A 8 -25.55 20.99 -49.01
C LEU A 8 -26.36 22.01 -48.21
N GLU A 9 -27.49 22.45 -48.77
CA GLU A 9 -28.37 23.40 -48.10
C GLU A 9 -28.99 22.79 -46.83
N ARG A 10 -29.49 21.55 -46.92
CA ARG A 10 -30.01 20.81 -45.77
C ARG A 10 -28.93 20.55 -44.70
N LEU A 11 -27.71 20.22 -45.10
CA LEU A 11 -26.59 20.03 -44.17
C LEU A 11 -26.22 21.34 -43.45
N ARG A 12 -26.25 22.48 -44.16
CA ARG A 12 -26.06 23.80 -43.57
C ARG A 12 -27.18 24.19 -42.62
N GLN A 13 -28.43 23.83 -42.93
CA GLN A 13 -29.58 24.04 -42.04
C GLN A 13 -29.45 23.21 -40.76
N LEU A 14 -29.04 21.94 -40.86
CA LEU A 14 -28.77 21.08 -39.69
C LEU A 14 -27.60 21.60 -38.85
N GLY A 15 -26.53 22.08 -39.49
CA GLY A 15 -25.40 22.72 -38.81
C GLY A 15 -25.74 24.07 -38.15
N ARG A 16 -26.92 24.64 -38.43
CA ARG A 16 -27.42 25.89 -37.85
C ARG A 16 -28.43 25.69 -36.72
N GLN A 17 -28.84 24.46 -36.43
CA GLN A 17 -29.73 24.14 -35.31
C GLN A 17 -28.94 23.72 -34.06
N LEU A 18 -27.93 24.51 -33.67
CA LEU A 18 -27.35 24.36 -32.35
C LEU A 18 -28.18 25.24 -31.39
N PRO A 19 -28.74 24.69 -30.30
CA PRO A 19 -29.42 25.50 -29.28
C PRO A 19 -28.47 26.54 -28.70
N GLU A 20 -29.03 27.63 -28.17
CA GLU A 20 -28.23 28.74 -27.62
C GLU A 20 -27.17 28.22 -26.65
N PRO A 21 -25.91 28.69 -26.77
CA PRO A 21 -24.86 28.31 -25.86
C PRO A 21 -25.25 28.75 -24.45
N ILE A 22 -25.20 27.81 -23.51
CA ILE A 22 -25.32 28.10 -22.07
C ILE A 22 -24.34 29.24 -21.75
N PRO A 23 -24.73 30.26 -20.97
CA PRO A 23 -23.82 31.33 -20.60
C PRO A 23 -22.52 30.74 -20.06
N ALA A 24 -21.41 31.08 -20.72
CA ALA A 24 -20.10 30.71 -20.24
C ALA A 24 -19.92 31.34 -18.85
N PRO A 25 -19.47 30.58 -17.84
CA PRO A 25 -19.17 31.16 -16.53
C PRO A 25 -18.18 32.31 -16.72
N GLU A 26 -18.43 33.43 -16.06
CA GLU A 26 -17.61 34.64 -16.17
C GLU A 26 -16.13 34.29 -16.06
N ALA A 27 -15.38 34.68 -17.09
CA ALA A 27 -13.95 34.53 -17.13
C ALA A 27 -13.33 35.48 -16.10
N GLU A 28 -13.23 35.01 -14.86
CA GLU A 28 -12.27 35.56 -13.93
C GLU A 28 -10.87 35.13 -14.39
N THR A 29 -10.17 36.13 -14.89
CA THR A 29 -8.73 36.20 -15.06
C THR A 29 -8.01 35.65 -13.82
N GLN A 30 -7.57 34.39 -13.85
CA GLN A 30 -6.43 33.89 -13.10
C GLN A 30 -6.08 32.46 -13.51
N ARG A 31 -5.01 32.33 -14.29
CA ARG A 31 -4.24 31.07 -14.37
C ARG A 31 -3.48 30.91 -13.04
N SER A 32 -4.17 30.58 -11.95
CA SER A 32 -3.54 30.19 -10.67
C SER A 32 -4.59 29.60 -9.74
N ALA A 33 -4.18 28.57 -9.00
CA ALA A 33 -4.98 27.78 -8.07
C ALA A 33 -6.03 26.86 -8.73
N LYS A 34 -5.57 25.69 -9.20
CA LYS A 34 -6.41 24.48 -9.15
C LYS A 34 -7.00 24.40 -7.75
N THR A 35 -8.29 24.67 -7.63
CA THR A 35 -9.20 24.21 -6.58
C THR A 35 -8.48 23.73 -5.33
N SER A 36 -8.25 24.63 -4.36
CA SER A 36 -7.92 24.24 -2.98
C SER A 36 -9.17 23.63 -2.33
N ARG A 37 -9.68 22.54 -2.92
CA ARG A 37 -10.52 21.64 -2.16
C ARG A 37 -9.56 20.88 -1.24
N PRO A 38 -9.87 20.78 0.06
CA PRO A 38 -9.07 19.96 0.96
C PRO A 38 -9.04 18.56 0.35
N ARG A 39 -7.85 18.11 -0.09
CA ARG A 39 -7.68 16.76 -0.59
C ARG A 39 -8.00 15.81 0.57
N HIS A 40 -8.76 14.76 0.29
CA HIS A 40 -8.91 13.68 1.26
C HIS A 40 -7.52 13.13 1.57
N ARG A 41 -7.26 12.73 2.83
CA ARG A 41 -5.90 12.30 3.17
C ARG A 41 -5.53 11.03 2.37
N VAL A 42 -6.52 10.21 1.96
CA VAL A 42 -6.38 9.06 1.04
C VAL A 42 -5.69 9.46 -0.26
N GLU A 43 -5.90 10.71 -0.72
CA GLU A 43 -5.29 11.20 -1.95
C GLU A 43 -3.88 11.73 -1.76
N THR A 44 -3.49 12.10 -0.54
CA THR A 44 -2.18 12.68 -0.23
C THR A 44 -1.21 11.70 0.41
N GLU A 45 -1.74 10.62 1.00
CA GLU A 45 -0.96 9.64 1.72
C GLU A 45 -0.10 8.80 0.78
N GLN A 46 1.14 8.55 1.20
CA GLN A 46 2.16 7.84 0.41
C GLN A 46 2.60 6.56 1.11
N ASP A 47 2.43 6.48 2.43
CA ASP A 47 2.73 5.27 3.18
C ASP A 47 1.61 4.23 2.96
N PRO A 48 1.91 3.02 2.47
CA PRO A 48 0.88 2.04 2.13
C PRO A 48 0.02 1.64 3.34
N LYS A 49 0.64 1.55 4.52
CA LYS A 49 -0.06 1.23 5.77
C LYS A 49 -1.05 2.32 6.15
N ALA A 50 -0.62 3.59 6.13
CA ALA A 50 -1.48 4.72 6.47
C ALA A 50 -2.61 4.90 5.45
N LEU A 51 -2.31 4.75 4.16
CA LEU A 51 -3.28 4.77 3.08
C LEU A 51 -4.35 3.70 3.26
N PHE A 52 -3.96 2.47 3.59
CA PHE A 52 -4.91 1.38 3.89
C PHE A 52 -5.81 1.69 5.09
N HIS A 53 -5.24 2.17 6.20
CA HIS A 53 -6.03 2.53 7.38
C HIS A 53 -7.07 3.59 7.07
N GLU A 54 -6.71 4.58 6.27
CA GLU A 54 -7.65 5.62 5.88
C GLU A 54 -8.72 5.12 4.92
N LEU A 55 -8.35 4.26 3.97
CA LEU A 55 -9.34 3.60 3.10
C LEU A 55 -10.38 2.83 3.91
N MET A 56 -9.97 2.13 4.96
CA MET A 56 -10.87 1.43 5.88
C MET A 56 -11.73 2.40 6.71
N GLN A 57 -11.20 3.57 7.06
CA GLN A 57 -11.93 4.57 7.84
C GLN A 57 -12.99 5.31 7.01
N VAL A 58 -12.70 5.57 5.74
CA VAL A 58 -13.59 6.34 4.84
C VAL A 58 -14.63 5.43 4.18
N SER A 59 -14.34 4.13 4.02
CA SER A 59 -15.27 3.15 3.46
C SER A 59 -16.15 2.52 4.54
N GLN A 60 -17.36 3.05 4.74
CA GLN A 60 -18.35 2.45 5.65
C GLN A 60 -18.86 1.10 5.14
N ASP A 61 -18.88 0.91 3.82
CA ASP A 61 -19.39 -0.29 3.15
C ASP A 61 -18.31 -1.34 2.86
N GLY A 62 -17.05 -1.06 3.22
CA GLY A 62 -15.88 -1.91 2.90
C GLY A 62 -15.54 -2.00 1.41
N THR A 63 -16.29 -1.30 0.54
CA THR A 63 -16.03 -1.25 -0.90
C THR A 63 -15.05 -0.12 -1.20
N VAL A 64 -13.97 -0.45 -1.91
CA VAL A 64 -12.91 0.51 -2.28
C VAL A 64 -12.84 0.67 -3.80
N PRO A 65 -12.87 1.90 -4.34
CA PRO A 65 -12.68 2.16 -5.76
C PRO A 65 -11.37 1.57 -6.32
N GLU A 66 -11.45 1.06 -7.55
CA GLU A 66 -10.34 0.33 -8.20
C GLU A 66 -9.05 1.16 -8.32
N HIS A 67 -9.17 2.46 -8.62
CA HIS A 67 -8.02 3.36 -8.70
C HIS A 67 -7.28 3.56 -7.35
N LEU A 68 -7.98 3.46 -6.21
CA LEU A 68 -7.36 3.56 -4.88
C LEU A 68 -6.63 2.27 -4.51
N MET A 69 -7.17 1.12 -4.90
CA MET A 69 -6.49 -0.17 -4.78
C MET A 69 -5.24 -0.25 -5.67
N ALA A 70 -5.31 0.27 -6.90
CA ALA A 70 -4.14 0.37 -7.77
C ALA A 70 -3.03 1.22 -7.13
N ARG A 71 -3.41 2.37 -6.56
CA ARG A 71 -2.46 3.23 -5.84
C ARG A 71 -1.84 2.56 -4.62
N LEU A 72 -2.61 1.80 -3.85
CA LEU A 72 -2.10 1.04 -2.70
C LEU A 72 -1.03 0.03 -3.15
N ARG A 73 -1.29 -0.71 -4.24
CA ARG A 73 -0.31 -1.65 -4.82
C ARG A 73 0.97 -0.94 -5.27
N ASP A 74 0.85 0.21 -5.93
CA ASP A 74 2.01 0.99 -6.36
C ASP A 74 2.85 1.48 -5.16
N ALA A 75 2.21 1.86 -4.05
CA ALA A 75 2.89 2.28 -2.83
C ALA A 75 3.61 1.10 -2.16
N GLU A 76 2.98 -0.08 -2.09
CA GLU A 76 3.62 -1.29 -1.58
C GLU A 76 4.84 -1.70 -2.41
N GLU A 77 4.70 -1.70 -3.75
CA GLU A 77 5.81 -2.06 -4.65
C GLU A 77 7.01 -1.11 -4.48
N ARG A 78 6.78 0.19 -4.26
CA ARG A 78 7.85 1.15 -3.98
C ARG A 78 8.59 0.81 -2.70
N VAL A 79 7.87 0.57 -1.61
CA VAL A 79 8.48 0.22 -0.31
C VAL A 79 9.26 -1.09 -0.41
N ASP A 80 8.72 -2.09 -1.10
CA ASP A 80 9.40 -3.37 -1.31
C ASP A 80 10.65 -3.21 -2.18
N SER A 81 10.59 -2.36 -3.20
CA SER A 81 11.73 -2.04 -4.06
C SER A 81 12.85 -1.36 -3.28
N GLU A 82 12.52 -0.36 -2.46
CA GLU A 82 13.46 0.34 -1.57
C GLU A 82 14.08 -0.63 -0.55
N ARG A 83 13.26 -1.50 0.04
CA ARG A 83 13.74 -2.53 0.96
C ARG A 83 14.70 -3.52 0.29
N ARG A 84 14.42 -3.93 -0.95
CA ARG A 84 15.33 -4.81 -1.71
C ARG A 84 16.63 -4.10 -2.08
N GLN A 85 16.59 -2.81 -2.40
CA GLN A 85 17.79 -2.02 -2.69
C GLN A 85 18.69 -1.85 -1.47
N THR A 86 18.11 -1.61 -0.29
CA THR A 86 18.89 -1.51 0.96
C THR A 86 19.52 -2.83 1.39
N LEU A 87 18.88 -3.96 1.09
CA LEU A 87 19.43 -5.30 1.38
C LEU A 87 20.51 -5.75 0.39
N ASN A 88 20.52 -5.24 -0.85
CA ASN A 88 21.52 -5.58 -1.88
C ASN A 88 22.66 -4.56 -2.01
N ALA A 89 22.68 -3.49 -1.22
CA ALA A 89 23.79 -2.53 -1.20
C ALA A 89 24.98 -3.07 -0.38
N PRO A 90 26.23 -3.06 -0.90
CA PRO A 90 27.41 -3.29 -0.08
C PRO A 90 27.55 -2.13 0.92
N SER A 91 27.33 -2.45 2.20
CA SER A 91 27.38 -1.51 3.32
C SER A 91 28.71 -0.74 3.40
N PRO A 92 28.71 0.61 3.49
CA PRO A 92 29.85 1.33 4.04
C PRO A 92 29.80 1.20 5.58
N LEU A 93 30.84 0.56 6.13
CA LEU A 93 31.16 0.54 7.55
C LEU A 93 31.02 1.94 8.17
N THR A 94 29.97 2.17 8.94
CA THR A 94 29.98 3.16 10.03
C THR A 94 29.26 2.57 11.22
N GLN A 95 30.05 2.26 12.24
CA GLN A 95 29.61 2.13 13.63
C GLN A 95 28.91 3.43 14.03
N ASP A 96 27.63 3.34 14.36
CA ASP A 96 26.96 3.90 15.55
C ASP A 96 25.48 4.11 15.22
N SER A 97 24.62 3.18 15.66
CA SER A 97 23.22 3.42 16.07
C SER A 97 22.57 2.10 16.46
N LEU A 98 22.05 2.08 17.69
CA LEU A 98 21.60 0.91 18.43
C LEU A 98 20.51 0.10 17.73
N ALA A 99 20.89 -1.14 17.39
CA ALA A 99 20.20 -2.40 17.61
C ALA A 99 18.65 -2.42 17.61
N SER A 100 18.07 -2.85 16.49
CA SER A 100 16.89 -3.72 16.42
C SER A 100 16.76 -4.30 15.02
N GLN A 101 17.70 -5.16 14.61
CA GLN A 101 17.50 -6.02 13.45
C GLN A 101 18.06 -7.41 13.74
N THR A 102 17.13 -8.36 13.80
CA THR A 102 17.34 -9.80 13.92
C THR A 102 18.18 -10.32 12.77
N ALA A 103 19.48 -10.48 12.99
CA ALA A 103 20.36 -11.23 12.11
C ALA A 103 20.11 -12.74 12.31
N VAL A 104 19.72 -13.42 11.24
CA VAL A 104 19.66 -14.89 11.19
C VAL A 104 21.07 -15.48 11.32
N PRO A 105 21.31 -16.49 12.18
CA PRO A 105 22.63 -17.09 12.25
C PRO A 105 22.84 -18.04 11.08
N ALA A 106 24.01 -17.92 10.46
CA ALA A 106 24.51 -18.83 9.45
C ALA A 106 24.51 -20.27 9.97
N ARG A 107 23.96 -21.20 9.18
CA ARG A 107 23.96 -22.64 9.48
C ARG A 107 25.39 -23.15 9.47
N SER A 108 26.01 -23.31 10.63
CA SER A 108 27.23 -24.11 10.76
C SER A 108 26.87 -25.58 10.58
N THR A 109 27.32 -26.17 9.48
CA THR A 109 27.29 -27.61 9.22
C THR A 109 28.27 -28.31 10.18
N GLY A 110 27.79 -28.63 11.38
CA GLY A 110 28.49 -29.45 12.37
C GLY A 110 27.76 -30.77 12.57
N LYS A 111 28.41 -31.88 12.26
CA LYS A 111 27.89 -33.25 12.37
C LYS A 111 27.76 -33.64 13.86
N GLY A 112 26.54 -33.64 14.38
CA GLY A 112 26.18 -34.16 15.70
C GLY A 112 24.67 -34.20 15.86
N LYS A 113 24.08 -35.38 15.97
CA LYS A 113 22.63 -35.56 16.17
C LYS A 113 22.31 -35.40 17.65
N ASN A 114 22.07 -34.17 18.05
CA ASN A 114 21.42 -33.79 19.30
C ASN A 114 20.45 -32.66 18.94
N THR A 115 19.29 -33.03 18.39
CA THR A 115 18.13 -32.17 18.14
C THR A 115 17.49 -31.77 19.46
N ARG A 116 18.21 -31.01 20.28
CA ARG A 116 17.57 -30.22 21.32
C ARG A 116 17.32 -28.84 20.73
N PRO A 117 16.07 -28.33 20.71
CA PRO A 117 15.81 -26.97 20.26
C PRO A 117 16.65 -26.02 21.13
N GLN A 118 17.61 -25.34 20.50
CA GLN A 118 18.37 -24.27 21.13
C GLN A 118 17.40 -23.09 21.30
N ARG A 119 17.05 -22.80 22.56
CA ARG A 119 16.32 -21.57 22.88
C ARG A 119 17.29 -20.41 22.69
N ARG A 120 16.81 -19.31 22.12
CA ARG A 120 17.59 -18.07 22.10
C ARG A 120 17.81 -17.60 23.54
N ASP A 121 18.99 -17.05 23.80
CA ASP A 121 19.27 -16.40 25.09
C ASP A 121 18.38 -15.16 25.18
N VAL A 122 17.34 -15.27 26.00
CA VAL A 122 16.33 -14.25 26.25
C VAL A 122 16.47 -13.80 27.70
N VAL A 123 16.29 -12.50 27.97
CA VAL A 123 16.39 -11.96 29.34
C VAL A 123 15.25 -12.50 30.19
N PRO A 124 15.52 -13.06 31.39
CA PRO A 124 14.47 -13.59 32.26
C PRO A 124 13.49 -12.50 32.68
N GLY A 125 12.18 -12.73 32.45
CA GLY A 125 11.10 -11.79 32.73
C GLY A 125 10.82 -10.77 31.62
N SER A 126 11.46 -10.91 30.45
CA SER A 126 11.16 -10.09 29.28
C SER A 126 9.85 -10.51 28.60
N GLU A 127 9.26 -9.57 27.85
CA GLU A 127 8.05 -9.82 27.05
C GLU A 127 8.25 -10.96 26.04
N GLU A 128 9.43 -11.06 25.45
CA GLU A 128 9.80 -12.12 24.50
C GLU A 128 9.81 -13.51 25.16
N GLU A 129 10.25 -13.64 26.42
CA GLU A 129 10.16 -14.91 27.16
C GLU A 129 8.69 -15.30 27.38
N SER A 130 7.87 -14.35 27.79
CA SER A 130 6.44 -14.57 27.99
C SER A 130 5.74 -15.02 26.71
N LEU A 131 6.10 -14.42 25.56
CA LEU A 131 5.59 -14.81 24.25
C LEU A 131 6.05 -16.22 23.84
N TYR A 132 7.32 -16.58 24.06
CA TYR A 132 7.83 -17.93 23.78
C TYR A 132 7.17 -18.99 24.66
N VAL A 133 6.87 -18.65 25.92
CA VAL A 133 6.14 -19.53 26.85
C VAL A 133 4.68 -19.68 26.44
N ALA A 134 4.00 -18.58 26.11
CA ALA A 134 2.60 -18.58 25.68
C ALA A 134 2.41 -19.39 24.38
N PHE A 135 3.29 -19.21 23.40
CA PHE A 135 3.28 -20.00 22.17
C PHE A 135 3.51 -21.50 22.45
N GLY A 136 4.38 -21.83 23.41
CA GLY A 136 4.58 -23.21 23.83
C GLY A 136 3.33 -23.84 24.44
N GLN A 137 2.57 -23.09 25.24
CA GLN A 137 1.33 -23.57 25.86
C GLN A 137 0.23 -23.81 24.82
N MET A 138 0.10 -22.94 23.81
CA MET A 138 -0.89 -23.10 22.73
C MET A 138 -0.76 -24.44 21.97
N PHE A 139 0.45 -24.96 21.79
CA PHE A 139 0.67 -26.26 21.15
C PHE A 139 0.41 -27.46 22.07
N LEU A 140 0.49 -27.28 23.39
CA LEU A 140 0.15 -28.33 24.35
C LEU A 140 -1.37 -28.44 24.50
N GLU A 141 -2.09 -27.31 24.53
CA GLU A 141 -3.55 -27.28 24.59
C GLU A 141 -4.20 -28.00 23.40
N GLU A 142 -3.69 -27.83 22.18
CA GLU A 142 -4.21 -28.50 20.98
C GLU A 142 -3.92 -30.03 20.96
N GLN A 143 -2.90 -30.49 21.70
CA GLN A 143 -2.52 -31.90 21.74
C GLN A 143 -3.26 -32.67 22.84
N ASP A 144 -3.70 -31.99 23.91
CA ASP A 144 -4.52 -32.58 24.97
C ASP A 144 -5.96 -32.86 24.46
N ASP A 145 -6.49 -32.07 23.53
CA ASP A 145 -7.81 -32.25 22.91
C ASP A 145 -7.89 -33.43 21.90
N GLU A 146 -6.77 -34.03 21.49
CA GLU A 146 -6.75 -35.18 20.54
C GLU A 146 -6.70 -36.55 21.24
N THR A 147 -6.78 -36.60 22.58
CA THR A 147 -6.62 -37.85 23.35
C THR A 147 -7.82 -38.31 24.20
N GLU A 148 -9.02 -37.76 24.02
CA GLU A 148 -10.28 -38.31 24.59
C GLU A 148 -11.16 -39.06 23.56
#